data_AF-A0A523FFS3-F1
#
_entry.id   AF-A0A523FFS3-F1
#
_cell.length_a   1.000
_cell.length_b   1.000
_cell.length_c   1.000
_cell.angle_alpha   90.00
_cell.angle_beta   90.00
_cell.angle_gamma   90.00
#
_symmetry.space_group_name_H-M   'P 1'
#
loop_
_entity.id
_entity.type
_entity.pdbx_description
1 polymer ?
#
loop_
_entity_poly.entity_id
_entity_poly.type
_entity_poly.pdbx_seq_one_letter_code
_entity_poly.pdbx_strand_id
1 'polypeptide(L)'
;MLRMLWRMVQTGLYAGFLTAIIYSAVQAVTVTPLILEAEIYEQAGGAHGHGAPVAIAEPEAELWRPSAGFERYGFTFFANIVTAVGFAFVLVAAFAVRGRQVDMRAGLWWGLAGYAIFTLAPSLGLPPEAPGAAAADLQARQIWWFATMAATALALGLLVFAKPPWLRVIGIPILLLPHLI
;
A
#
# COMPACT_ATOMS: atom_id res chain seq x y z
N MET A 1 24.63 20.91 10.60
CA MET A 1 23.81 19.69 10.70
C MET A 1 22.32 19.98 10.83
N LEU A 2 21.87 20.76 11.82
CA LEU A 2 20.44 21.06 12.05
C LEU A 2 19.69 21.66 10.84
N ARG A 3 20.32 22.62 10.14
CA ARG A 3 19.74 23.23 8.92
C ARG A 3 19.52 22.24 7.78
N MET A 4 20.36 21.20 7.67
CA MET A 4 20.22 20.17 6.63
C MET A 4 19.08 19.20 6.95
N LEU A 5 19.00 18.75 8.20
CA LEU A 5 17.90 17.90 8.67
C LEU A 5 16.54 18.59 8.49
N TRP A 6 16.45 19.88 8.83
CA TRP A 6 15.23 20.65 8.67
C TRP A 6 14.75 20.71 7.21
N ARG A 7 15.67 20.90 6.26
CA ARG A 7 15.33 20.90 4.82
C ARG A 7 14.79 19.55 4.37
N MET A 8 15.39 18.44 4.82
CA MET A 8 14.90 17.09 4.52
C MET A 8 13.50 16.86 5.06
N VAL A 9 13.23 17.30 6.29
CA VAL A 9 11.90 17.23 6.91
C VAL A 9 10.88 18.01 6.10
N GLN A 10 11.18 19.26 5.76
CA GLN A 10 10.30 20.10 4.93
C GLN A 10 10.03 19.49 3.56
N THR A 11 11.06 18.98 2.88
CA THR A 11 10.90 18.32 1.57
C THR A 11 9.98 17.11 1.65
N GLY A 12 10.15 16.25 2.66
CA GLY A 12 9.28 15.09 2.86
C GLY A 12 7.84 15.47 3.19
N LEU A 13 7.63 16.49 4.03
CA LEU A 13 6.29 16.98 4.37
C LEU A 13 5.56 17.54 3.15
N TYR A 14 6.21 18.41 2.36
CA TYR A 14 5.58 19.01 1.18
C TYR A 14 5.32 17.97 0.09
N ALA A 15 6.28 17.08 -0.17
CA ALA A 15 6.11 16.02 -1.16
C ALA A 15 4.99 15.05 -0.75
N GLY A 16 4.96 14.62 0.51
CA GLY A 16 3.92 13.74 1.04
C GLY A 16 2.54 14.39 1.03
N PHE A 17 2.42 15.64 1.46
CA PHE A 17 1.15 16.36 1.44
C PHE A 17 0.60 16.56 0.03
N LEU A 18 1.44 16.96 -0.93
CA LEU A 18 1.03 17.07 -2.33
C LEU A 18 0.58 15.71 -2.90
N THR A 19 1.32 14.65 -2.58
CA THR A 19 0.96 13.29 -2.98
C THR A 19 -0.38 12.86 -2.38
N ALA A 20 -0.65 13.18 -1.11
CA ALA A 20 -1.91 12.87 -0.45
C ALA A 20 -3.12 13.57 -1.08
N ILE A 21 -2.97 14.83 -1.52
CA ILE A 21 -4.03 15.54 -2.25
C ILE A 21 -4.37 14.82 -3.55
N ILE A 22 -3.35 14.53 -4.36
CA ILE A 22 -3.53 13.87 -5.65
C ILE A 22 -4.13 12.46 -5.45
N TYR A 23 -3.56 11.69 -4.53
CA TYR A 23 -3.99 10.33 -4.25
C TYR A 23 -5.44 10.29 -3.73
N SER A 24 -5.82 11.21 -2.84
CA SER A 24 -7.18 11.26 -2.29
C SER A 24 -8.20 11.67 -3.35
N ALA A 25 -7.85 12.57 -4.27
CA ALA A 25 -8.70 12.92 -5.40
C ALA A 25 -8.94 11.70 -6.32
N VAL A 26 -7.88 10.94 -6.63
CA VAL A 26 -7.99 9.69 -7.40
C VAL A 26 -8.84 8.67 -6.65
N GLN A 27 -8.59 8.46 -5.36
CA GLN A 27 -9.32 7.50 -4.54
C GLN A 27 -10.81 7.84 -4.44
N ALA A 28 -11.16 9.13 -4.34
CA ALA A 28 -12.54 9.60 -4.24
C ALA A 28 -13.38 9.26 -5.48
N VAL A 29 -12.77 9.21 -6.67
CA VAL A 29 -13.48 8.92 -7.93
C VAL A 29 -13.34 7.47 -8.40
N THR A 30 -12.41 6.70 -7.83
CA THR A 30 -12.16 5.32 -8.22
C THR A 30 -12.60 4.32 -7.15
N VAL A 31 -12.02 4.40 -5.95
CA VAL A 31 -12.20 3.40 -4.89
C VAL A 31 -13.46 3.68 -4.07
N THR A 32 -13.73 4.94 -3.71
CA THR A 32 -14.87 5.28 -2.85
C THR A 32 -16.23 4.84 -3.43
N PRO A 33 -16.52 5.02 -4.73
CA PRO A 33 -17.77 4.54 -5.31
C PRO A 33 -17.93 3.03 -5.21
N LEU A 34 -16.86 2.26 -5.45
CA LEU A 34 -16.87 0.79 -5.35
C LEU A 34 -17.17 0.32 -3.92
N ILE A 35 -16.64 1.02 -2.91
CA ILE A 35 -16.93 0.70 -1.50
C ILE A 35 -18.40 0.98 -1.18
N LEU A 36 -18.94 2.12 -1.60
CA LEU A 36 -20.35 2.46 -1.35
C LEU A 36 -21.31 1.49 -2.04
N GLU A 37 -20.96 1.03 -3.24
CA GLU A 37 -21.74 0.01 -3.94
C GLU A 37 -21.70 -1.34 -3.19
N ALA A 38 -20.52 -1.76 -2.73
CA ALA A 38 -20.37 -2.98 -1.92
C ALA A 38 -21.19 -2.93 -0.62
N GLU A 39 -21.21 -1.79 0.08
CA GLU A 39 -22.00 -1.60 1.29
C GLU A 39 -23.51 -1.78 1.04
N ILE A 40 -24.01 -1.34 -0.13
CA ILE A 40 -25.42 -1.55 -0.52
C ILE A 40 -25.71 -3.05 -0.71
N TYR A 41 -24.81 -3.80 -1.35
CA TYR A 41 -24.97 -5.24 -1.54
C TYR A 41 -24.94 -6.02 -0.21
N GLU A 42 -24.07 -5.66 0.72
CA GLU A 42 -23.99 -6.29 2.05
C GLU A 42 -25.27 -6.02 2.86
N GLN A 43 -25.77 -4.77 2.85
CA GLN A 43 -27.02 -4.41 3.53
C GLN A 43 -28.24 -5.10 2.92
N ALA A 44 -28.29 -5.27 1.60
CA ALA A 44 -29.37 -5.98 0.91
C ALA A 44 -29.29 -7.51 1.09
N GLY A 45 -28.09 -8.08 1.14
CA GLY A 45 -27.84 -9.51 1.33
C GLY A 45 -28.07 -10.01 2.76
N GLY A 46 -27.86 -9.15 3.77
CA GLY A 46 -28.12 -9.46 5.18
C GLY A 46 -29.59 -9.78 5.52
N ALA A 47 -30.54 -9.47 4.63
CA ALA A 47 -31.95 -9.81 4.80
C ALA A 47 -32.34 -11.20 4.26
N HIS A 48 -31.48 -11.89 3.50
CA HIS A 48 -31.84 -13.11 2.76
C HIS A 48 -30.81 -14.26 2.84
N GLY A 49 -30.01 -14.34 3.89
CA GLY A 49 -29.09 -15.47 4.11
C GLY A 49 -29.07 -15.94 5.56
N HIS A 50 -29.76 -17.05 5.86
CA HIS A 50 -29.33 -18.20 6.67
C HIS A 50 -30.55 -18.96 7.23
N GLY A 51 -31.08 -19.87 6.42
CA GLY A 51 -31.89 -20.97 6.90
C GLY A 51 -31.01 -22.04 7.57
N ALA A 52 -30.79 -21.93 8.89
CA ALA A 52 -30.49 -23.03 9.81
C ALA A 52 -30.63 -22.52 11.26
N PRO A 53 -31.19 -23.31 12.20
CA PRO A 53 -31.61 -22.79 13.51
C PRO A 53 -30.45 -22.71 14.52
N VAL A 54 -30.42 -21.58 15.24
CA VAL A 54 -29.86 -21.39 16.59
C VAL A 54 -28.40 -21.83 16.79
N ALA A 55 -27.48 -20.97 16.38
CA ALA A 55 -26.34 -20.63 17.24
C ALA A 55 -26.60 -19.22 17.76
N ILE A 56 -26.33 -18.98 19.05
CA ILE A 56 -26.43 -17.66 19.67
C ILE A 56 -25.56 -16.71 18.84
N ALA A 57 -26.20 -15.85 18.04
CA ALA A 57 -25.52 -14.74 17.42
C ALA A 57 -25.03 -13.86 18.57
N GLU A 58 -23.74 -13.90 18.87
CA GLU A 58 -23.16 -12.75 19.54
C GLU A 58 -23.53 -11.52 18.70
N PRO A 59 -23.94 -10.40 19.33
CA PRO A 59 -24.16 -9.19 18.57
C PRO A 59 -22.84 -8.93 17.85
N GLU A 60 -22.82 -9.02 16.52
CA GLU A 60 -21.71 -8.51 15.73
C GLU A 60 -21.51 -7.09 16.23
N ALA A 61 -20.46 -6.87 17.01
CA ALA A 61 -20.18 -5.57 17.58
C ALA A 61 -20.12 -4.64 16.38
N GLU A 62 -21.06 -3.71 16.30
CA GLU A 62 -21.22 -2.79 15.18
C GLU A 62 -19.90 -2.02 15.05
N LEU A 63 -19.00 -2.55 14.22
CA LEU A 63 -17.64 -2.06 14.10
C LEU A 63 -17.76 -0.66 13.51
N TRP A 64 -17.32 0.32 14.30
CA TRP A 64 -17.42 1.72 13.92
C TRP A 64 -16.83 1.93 12.53
N ARG A 65 -17.62 2.56 11.65
CA ARG A 65 -17.23 2.94 10.30
C ARG A 65 -17.63 4.39 10.05
N PRO A 66 -16.80 5.20 9.36
CA PRO A 66 -17.17 6.56 8.98
C PRO A 66 -18.45 6.58 8.14
N SER A 67 -19.36 7.50 8.45
CA SER A 67 -20.56 7.73 7.64
C SER A 67 -20.19 8.19 6.23
N ALA A 68 -21.07 7.90 5.27
CA ALA A 68 -20.88 8.35 3.89
C ALA A 68 -20.82 9.89 3.81
N GLY A 69 -20.08 10.41 2.82
CA GLY A 69 -19.90 11.85 2.66
C GLY A 69 -18.70 12.38 3.44
N PHE A 70 -18.87 13.53 4.11
CA PHE A 70 -17.75 14.34 4.61
C PHE A 70 -16.86 13.59 5.61
N GLU A 71 -17.45 12.85 6.55
CA GLU A 71 -16.70 12.12 7.58
C GLU A 71 -15.72 11.12 6.95
N ARG A 72 -16.19 10.28 6.01
CA ARG A 72 -15.36 9.32 5.28
C ARG A 72 -14.26 10.00 4.49
N TYR A 73 -14.57 11.04 3.72
CA TYR A 73 -13.54 11.75 2.94
C TYR A 73 -12.49 12.41 3.84
N GLY A 74 -12.91 12.99 4.97
CA GLY A 74 -12.01 13.61 5.94
C GLY A 74 -11.04 12.60 6.57
N PHE A 75 -11.55 11.48 7.11
CA PHE A 75 -10.70 10.44 7.68
C PHE A 75 -9.79 9.78 6.63
N THR A 76 -10.31 9.53 5.42
CA THR A 76 -9.52 8.97 4.32
C THR A 76 -8.40 9.91 3.91
N PHE A 77 -8.69 11.21 3.77
CA PHE A 77 -7.69 12.22 3.44
C PHE A 77 -6.59 12.30 4.51
N PHE A 78 -6.97 12.27 5.79
CA PHE A 78 -6.00 12.28 6.89
C PHE A 78 -5.11 11.03 6.88
N ALA A 79 -5.71 9.84 6.70
CA ALA A 79 -4.97 8.59 6.58
C ALA A 79 -4.00 8.62 5.39
N ASN A 80 -4.42 9.20 4.26
CA ASN A 80 -3.59 9.38 3.08
C ASN A 80 -2.44 10.36 3.32
N ILE A 81 -2.64 11.45 4.08
CA ILE A 81 -1.55 12.36 4.48
C ILE A 81 -0.49 11.61 5.27
N VAL A 82 -0.89 10.89 6.32
CA VAL A 82 0.05 10.16 7.19
C VAL A 82 0.85 9.15 6.36
N THR A 83 0.16 8.40 5.51
CA THR A 83 0.78 7.37 4.65
C THR A 83 1.73 7.99 3.63
N ALA A 84 1.30 9.01 2.89
CA ALA A 84 2.11 9.64 1.85
C ALA A 84 3.33 10.36 2.42
N VAL A 85 3.20 11.01 3.57
CA VAL A 85 4.34 11.62 4.29
C VAL A 85 5.31 10.56 4.77
N GLY A 86 4.82 9.43 5.30
CA GLY A 86 5.66 8.28 5.67
C GLY A 86 6.51 7.78 4.51
N PHE A 87 5.88 7.49 3.36
CA PHE A 87 6.60 7.05 2.16
C PHE A 87 7.56 8.12 1.59
N ALA A 88 7.17 9.41 1.64
CA ALA A 88 8.06 10.49 1.25
C ALA A 88 9.33 10.52 2.11
N PHE A 89 9.23 10.26 3.41
CA PHE A 89 10.40 10.17 4.28
C PHE A 89 11.26 8.93 4.02
N VAL A 90 10.67 7.78 3.70
CA VAL A 90 11.42 6.60 3.25
C VAL A 90 12.24 6.94 2.01
N LEU A 91 11.66 7.65 1.05
CA LEU A 91 12.35 8.06 -0.17
C LEU A 91 13.46 9.08 0.10
N VAL A 92 13.20 10.08 0.95
CA VAL A 92 14.21 11.06 1.39
C VAL A 92 15.37 10.37 2.11
N ALA A 93 15.09 9.41 2.99
CA ALA A 93 16.12 8.63 3.67
C ALA A 93 16.97 7.83 2.67
N ALA A 94 16.35 7.20 1.68
CA ALA A 94 17.07 6.48 0.65
C ALA A 94 17.98 7.39 -0.19
N PHE A 95 17.52 8.59 -0.54
CA PHE A 95 18.35 9.58 -1.23
C PHE A 95 19.48 10.13 -0.37
N ALA A 96 19.25 10.32 0.93
CA ALA A 96 20.28 10.74 1.87
C ALA A 96 21.40 9.70 1.97
N VAL A 97 21.04 8.40 2.07
CA VAL A 97 22.02 7.29 2.08
C VAL A 97 22.76 7.18 0.74
N ARG A 98 22.07 7.41 -0.39
CA ARG A 98 22.68 7.36 -1.73
C ARG A 98 23.75 8.44 -1.94
N GLY A 99 23.64 9.59 -1.27
CA GLY A 99 24.63 10.67 -1.33
C GLY A 99 24.86 11.29 -2.72
N ARG A 100 23.93 11.10 -3.66
CA ARG A 100 24.00 11.63 -5.03
C ARG A 100 22.94 12.70 -5.24
N GLN A 101 23.19 13.63 -6.16
CA GLN A 101 22.17 14.59 -6.58
C GLN A 101 20.96 13.86 -7.16
N VAL A 102 19.77 14.32 -6.79
CA VAL A 102 18.48 13.78 -7.26
C VAL A 102 17.91 14.76 -8.26
N ASP A 103 17.77 14.32 -9.50
CA ASP A 103 17.02 15.01 -10.54
C ASP A 103 15.61 14.42 -10.67
N MET A 104 14.77 15.05 -11.50
CA MET A 104 13.39 14.60 -11.74
C MET A 104 13.34 13.13 -12.23
N ARG A 105 14.27 12.76 -13.11
CA ARG A 105 14.32 11.41 -13.68
C ARG A 105 14.66 10.35 -12.63
N ALA A 106 15.65 10.61 -11.78
CA ALA A 106 15.96 9.74 -10.65
C ALA A 106 14.79 9.68 -9.67
N GLY A 107 14.15 10.81 -9.37
CA GLY A 107 12.93 10.87 -8.55
C GLY A 107 11.84 9.93 -9.07
N LEU A 108 11.54 10.00 -10.37
CA LEU A 108 10.52 9.17 -11.01
C LEU A 108 10.87 7.67 -10.95
N TRP A 109 12.10 7.28 -11.27
CA TRP A 109 12.50 5.87 -11.23
C TRP A 109 12.50 5.29 -9.82
N TRP A 110 12.91 6.07 -8.83
CA TRP A 110 12.85 5.65 -7.43
C TRP A 110 11.41 5.57 -6.92
N GLY A 111 10.54 6.49 -7.35
CA GLY A 111 9.10 6.41 -7.07
C GLY A 111 8.46 5.17 -7.69
N LEU A 112 8.74 4.87 -8.96
CA LEU A 112 8.27 3.67 -9.65
C LEU A 112 8.79 2.39 -9.00
N ALA A 113 10.05 2.36 -8.60
CA ALA A 113 10.62 1.23 -7.86
C ALA A 113 9.93 1.05 -6.50
N GLY A 114 9.69 2.14 -5.76
CA GLY A 114 8.93 2.11 -4.51
C GLY A 114 7.52 1.56 -4.72
N TYR A 115 6.78 2.08 -5.71
CA TYR A 115 5.46 1.57 -6.08
C TYR A 115 5.51 0.08 -6.44
N ALA A 116 6.51 -0.36 -7.21
CA ALA A 116 6.69 -1.75 -7.57
C ALA A 116 6.88 -2.66 -6.34
N ILE A 117 7.70 -2.21 -5.37
CA ILE A 117 8.05 -2.95 -4.15
C ILE A 117 6.88 -3.04 -3.17
N PHE A 118 6.23 -1.91 -2.87
CA PHE A 118 5.27 -1.81 -1.77
C PHE A 118 3.82 -2.02 -2.20
N THR A 119 3.52 -1.89 -3.50
CA THR A 119 2.13 -1.94 -3.99
C THR A 119 1.95 -2.96 -5.11
N LEU A 120 2.66 -2.81 -6.23
CA LEU A 120 2.41 -3.61 -7.43
C LEU A 120 2.71 -5.10 -7.24
N ALA A 121 3.91 -5.45 -6.77
CA ALA A 121 4.27 -6.85 -6.62
C ALA A 121 3.37 -7.57 -5.59
N PRO A 122 3.13 -7.01 -4.39
CA PRO A 122 2.19 -7.63 -3.46
C PRO A 122 0.76 -7.75 -4.01
N SER A 123 0.25 -6.76 -4.75
CA SER A 123 -1.13 -6.79 -5.26
C SER A 123 -1.35 -7.83 -6.37
N LEU A 124 -0.29 -8.31 -7.03
CA LEU A 124 -0.40 -9.37 -8.05
C LEU A 124 -0.69 -10.76 -7.46
N GLY A 125 -0.22 -11.03 -6.25
CA GLY A 125 -0.42 -12.35 -5.62
C GLY A 125 -1.54 -12.39 -4.58
N LEU A 126 -1.81 -11.27 -3.90
CA LEU A 126 -2.90 -11.15 -2.94
C LEU A 126 -3.80 -9.96 -3.34
N PRO A 127 -4.82 -10.19 -4.19
CA PRO A 127 -5.80 -9.15 -4.47
C PRO A 127 -6.60 -8.80 -3.21
N PRO A 128 -7.14 -7.57 -3.12
CA PRO A 128 -7.99 -7.19 -2.00
C PRO A 128 -9.21 -8.10 -1.89
N GLU A 129 -9.48 -8.63 -0.69
CA GLU A 129 -10.67 -9.40 -0.40
C GLU A 129 -11.66 -8.60 0.44
N ALA A 130 -12.96 -8.87 0.23
CA ALA A 130 -14.01 -8.21 0.98
C ALA A 130 -13.96 -8.59 2.47
N PRO A 131 -14.30 -7.65 3.38
CA PRO A 131 -14.51 -7.97 4.79
C PRO A 131 -15.54 -9.11 4.93
N GLY A 132 -15.27 -10.09 5.79
CA GLY A 132 -16.18 -11.22 6.03
C GLY A 132 -16.13 -12.34 4.98
N ALA A 133 -15.34 -12.21 3.91
CA ALA A 133 -15.03 -13.34 3.03
C ALA A 133 -14.30 -14.45 3.82
N ALA A 134 -14.46 -15.70 3.40
CA ALA A 134 -13.68 -16.84 3.92
C ALA A 134 -12.21 -16.70 3.49
N ALA A 135 -11.50 -15.79 4.15
CA ALA A 135 -10.14 -15.40 3.83
C ALA A 135 -9.14 -16.45 4.35
N ALA A 136 -8.01 -16.56 3.64
CA ALA A 136 -6.84 -17.25 4.16
C ALA A 136 -6.36 -16.57 5.46
N ASP A 137 -5.66 -17.33 6.28
CA ASP A 137 -5.10 -16.86 7.55
C ASP A 137 -4.38 -15.50 7.40
N LEU A 138 -4.78 -14.53 8.24
CA LEU A 138 -4.29 -13.15 8.16
C LEU A 138 -2.76 -13.09 8.34
N GLN A 139 -2.22 -13.93 9.23
CA GLN A 139 -0.80 -13.96 9.50
C GLN A 139 -0.03 -14.48 8.28
N ALA A 140 -0.51 -15.52 7.61
CA ALA A 140 0.08 -16.01 6.37
C ALA A 140 0.15 -14.91 5.29
N ARG A 141 -0.89 -14.09 5.13
CA ARG A 141 -0.91 -12.96 4.19
C ARG A 141 0.10 -11.88 4.53
N GLN A 142 0.22 -11.53 5.81
CA GLN A 142 1.19 -10.55 6.27
C GLN A 142 2.62 -11.03 6.00
N ILE A 143 2.91 -12.31 6.30
CA ILE A 143 4.21 -12.92 6.01
C ILE A 143 4.50 -12.90 4.51
N TRP A 144 3.53 -13.32 3.69
CA TRP A 144 3.68 -13.30 2.23
C TRP A 144 3.91 -11.87 1.72
N TRP A 145 3.17 -10.88 2.22
CA TRP A 145 3.31 -9.48 1.81
C TRP A 145 4.72 -8.95 2.10
N PHE A 146 5.25 -9.17 3.31
CA PHE A 146 6.60 -8.77 3.66
C PHE A 146 7.67 -9.52 2.87
N ALA A 147 7.46 -10.82 2.60
CA ALA A 147 8.37 -11.62 1.79
C ALA A 147 8.42 -11.12 0.34
N THR A 148 7.27 -10.86 -0.28
CA THR A 148 7.16 -10.32 -1.64
C THR A 148 7.81 -8.94 -1.74
N MET A 149 7.57 -8.07 -0.76
CA MET A 149 8.21 -6.75 -0.67
C MET A 149 9.73 -6.87 -0.59
N ALA A 150 10.25 -7.70 0.32
CA ALA A 150 11.69 -7.89 0.51
C ALA A 150 12.36 -8.52 -0.73
N ALA A 151 11.73 -9.53 -1.32
CA ALA A 151 12.21 -10.19 -2.54
C ALA A 151 12.24 -9.20 -3.71
N THR A 152 11.19 -8.40 -3.91
CA THR A 152 11.13 -7.38 -4.96
C THR A 152 12.20 -6.31 -4.77
N ALA A 153 12.40 -5.83 -3.54
CA ALA A 153 13.44 -4.85 -3.24
C ALA A 153 14.85 -5.39 -3.52
N LEU A 154 15.12 -6.63 -3.10
CA LEU A 154 16.38 -7.31 -3.37
C LEU A 154 16.60 -7.53 -4.87
N ALA A 155 15.60 -8.03 -5.58
CA ALA A 155 15.66 -8.30 -7.01
C ALA A 155 15.95 -7.04 -7.83
N LEU A 156 15.20 -5.96 -7.59
CA LEU A 156 15.45 -4.67 -8.25
C LEU A 156 16.83 -4.11 -7.89
N GLY A 157 17.25 -4.25 -6.63
CA GLY A 157 18.58 -3.86 -6.17
C GLY A 157 19.70 -4.59 -6.93
N LEU A 158 19.57 -5.91 -7.10
CA LEU A 158 20.52 -6.72 -7.86
C LEU A 158 20.50 -6.34 -9.35
N LEU A 159 19.33 -6.22 -9.97
CA LEU A 159 19.19 -5.89 -11.39
C LEU A 159 19.82 -4.55 -11.75
N VAL A 160 19.67 -3.55 -10.87
CA VAL A 160 20.12 -2.16 -11.14
C VAL A 160 21.54 -1.91 -10.67
N PHE A 161 21.92 -2.39 -9.47
CA PHE A 161 23.17 -2.00 -8.82
C PHE A 161 24.27 -3.07 -8.86
N ALA A 162 23.96 -4.34 -9.17
CA ALA A 162 25.00 -5.37 -9.19
C ALA A 162 25.99 -5.14 -10.35
N LYS A 163 27.29 -5.16 -10.00
CA LYS A 163 28.39 -5.10 -10.97
C LYS A 163 28.52 -6.39 -11.78
N PRO A 164 28.56 -7.59 -11.17
CA PRO A 164 28.72 -8.80 -11.96
C PRO A 164 27.37 -9.21 -12.60
N PRO A 165 27.35 -9.62 -13.88
CA PRO A 165 26.12 -9.89 -14.62
C PRO A 165 25.34 -11.09 -14.07
N TRP A 166 26.02 -12.08 -13.50
CA TRP A 166 25.36 -13.25 -12.91
C TRP A 166 24.44 -12.89 -11.73
N LEU A 167 24.80 -11.88 -10.92
CA LEU A 167 23.94 -11.40 -9.83
C LEU A 167 22.66 -10.73 -10.37
N ARG A 168 22.73 -10.10 -11.55
CA ARG A 168 21.53 -9.54 -12.20
C ARG A 168 20.60 -10.67 -12.66
N VAL A 169 21.17 -11.74 -13.23
CA VAL A 169 20.40 -12.93 -13.64
C VAL A 169 19.70 -13.55 -12.44
N ILE A 170 20.35 -13.62 -11.26
CA ILE A 170 19.74 -14.10 -10.01
C ILE A 170 18.60 -13.21 -9.50
N GLY A 171 18.60 -11.92 -9.83
CA GLY A 171 17.47 -11.04 -9.48
C GLY A 171 16.14 -11.49 -10.07
N ILE A 172 16.15 -12.11 -11.25
CA ILE A 172 14.94 -12.57 -11.95
C ILE A 172 14.21 -13.67 -11.17
N PRO A 173 14.82 -14.82 -10.82
CA PRO A 173 14.14 -15.85 -10.05
C PRO A 173 13.74 -15.36 -8.65
N ILE A 174 14.50 -14.44 -8.02
CA ILE A 174 14.10 -13.83 -6.74
C ILE A 174 12.81 -13.03 -6.90
N LEU A 175 12.65 -12.28 -7.99
CA LEU A 175 11.44 -11.50 -8.27
C LEU A 175 10.23 -12.42 -8.50
N LEU A 176 10.43 -13.56 -9.16
CA LEU A 176 9.34 -14.48 -9.50
C LEU A 176 8.93 -15.39 -8.35
N LEU A 177 9.86 -15.73 -7.45
CA LEU A 177 9.67 -16.70 -6.37
C LEU A 177 8.38 -16.48 -5.53
N PRO A 178 8.06 -15.27 -5.07
CA PRO A 178 6.85 -15.05 -4.26
C PRO A 178 5.54 -15.29 -5.01
N HIS A 179 5.57 -15.29 -6.35
CA HIS A 179 4.39 -15.49 -7.19
C HIS A 179 4.21 -16.95 -7.62
N LEU A 180 5.13 -17.83 -7.24
CA LEU A 180 5.06 -19.27 -7.52
C LEU A 180 4.53 -20.09 -6.33
N ILE A 181 4.26 -19.43 -5.20
CA ILE A 181 3.81 -20.03 -3.94
C ILE A 181 2.40 -19.56 -3.57
#